data_AF-A0A6M0ID01-F1
#
_entry.id   AF-A0A6M0ID01-F1
#
_cell.length_a   1.000
_cell.length_b   1.000
_cell.length_c   1.000
_cell.angle_alpha   90.00
_cell.angle_beta   90.00
_cell.angle_gamma   90.00
#
_symmetry.space_group_name_H-M   'P 1'
#
loop_
_entity.id
_entity.type
_entity.pdbx_description
1 polymer ?
#
loop_
_entity_poly.entity_id
_entity_poly.type
_entity_poly.pdbx_seq_one_letter_code
_entity_poly.pdbx_strand_id
1 'polypeptide(L)' 'MKAATERKLIRWFHILASVPILGYIYGPVAALPEPAFAVKFVILPAVVLSGFWLWLGHYFRKWWRTAKWRTAKWRTVS' A
#
# COMPACT_ATOMS: atom_id res chain seq x y z
N MET A 1 6.50 1.19 17.22
CA MET A 1 5.96 -0.19 17.06
C MET A 1 6.86 -0.99 16.14
N LYS A 2 6.98 -2.31 16.28
CA LYS A 2 7.79 -3.14 15.36
C LYS A 2 7.39 -2.85 13.91
N ALA A 3 8.35 -2.55 13.04
CA ALA A 3 8.11 -2.29 11.60
C ALA A 3 7.38 -3.44 10.87
N ALA A 4 7.38 -4.64 11.46
CA ALA A 4 6.60 -5.77 10.99
C ALA A 4 5.09 -5.62 11.27
N THR A 5 4.72 -5.06 12.43
CA THR A 5 3.32 -4.87 12.84
C THR A 5 2.64 -3.80 11.99
N GLU A 6 3.34 -2.71 11.68
CA GLU A 6 2.82 -1.62 10.85
C GLU A 6 2.45 -2.10 9.43
N ARG A 7 3.29 -2.93 8.81
CA ARG A 7 2.99 -3.51 7.49
C ARG A 7 1.84 -4.49 7.52
N LYS A 8 1.73 -5.27 8.61
CA LYS A 8 0.60 -6.18 8.79
C LYS A 8 -0.70 -5.39 8.89
N LEU A 9 -0.69 -4.26 9.60
CA LEU A 9 -1.83 -3.37 9.74
C LEU A 9 -2.22 -2.75 8.39
N ILE A 10 -1.28 -2.17 7.64
CA ILE A 10 -1.55 -1.56 6.33
C ILE A 10 -2.07 -2.59 5.34
N ARG A 11 -1.53 -3.81 5.35
CA ARG A 11 -2.02 -4.90 4.49
C ARG A 11 -3.45 -5.31 4.84
N TRP A 12 -3.76 -5.46 6.13
CA TRP A 12 -5.12 -5.78 6.57
C TRP A 12 -6.11 -4.65 6.25
N PHE A 13 -5.70 -3.40 6.48
CA PHE A 13 -6.48 -2.23 6.10
C PHE A 13 -6.77 -2.21 4.60
N HIS A 14 -5.75 -2.45 3.76
CA HIS A 14 -5.91 -2.48 2.30
C HIS A 14 -6.91 -3.55 1.85
N ILE A 15 -6.87 -4.74 2.44
CA ILE A 15 -7.81 -5.83 2.13
C ILE A 15 -9.23 -5.44 2.58
N LEU A 16 -9.41 -4.96 3.81
CA LEU A 16 -10.71 -4.56 4.33
C LEU A 16 -11.32 -3.39 3.54
N ALA A 17 -10.52 -2.37 3.22
CA ALA A 17 -10.95 -1.21 2.45
C ALA A 17 -11.26 -1.55 0.97
N SER A 18 -10.78 -2.70 0.45
CA SER A 18 -11.14 -3.18 -0.89
C SER A 18 -12.54 -3.81 -0.96
N VAL A 19 -13.10 -4.26 0.16
CA VAL A 19 -14.43 -4.91 0.21
C VAL A 19 -15.56 -3.95 -0.22
N PRO A 20 -15.64 -2.69 0.28
CA PRO A 20 -16.62 -1.72 -0.21
C PRO A 20 -16.53 -1.44 -1.71
N ILE A 21 -15.32 -1.52 -2.29
CA ILE A 21 -15.13 -1.33 -3.74
C ILE A 21 -15.81 -2.46 -4.52
N LEU A 22 -15.71 -3.71 -4.03
CA LEU A 22 -16.44 -4.84 -4.62
C LEU A 22 -17.96 -4.67 -4.49
N GLY A 23 -18.44 -4.19 -3.35
CA GLY A 23 -19.85 -3.84 -3.15
C GLY A 23 -20.33 -2.71 -4.07
N TYR A 24 -19.44 -1.79 -4.46
CA TYR A 24 -19.71 -0.77 -5.46
C TYR A 24 -19.76 -1.32 -6.90
N ILE A 25 -18.88 -2.26 -7.25
CA ILE A 25 -18.84 -2.83 -8.61
C ILE A 25 -19.99 -3.83 -8.84
N TYR A 26 -20.25 -4.71 -7.87
CA TYR A 26 -21.18 -5.84 -8.03
C TYR A 26 -22.47 -5.70 -7.23
N GLY A 27 -22.56 -4.71 -6.33
CA GLY A 27 -23.68 -4.55 -5.42
C GLY A 27 -24.50 -3.28 -5.66
N PRO A 28 -25.59 -3.10 -4.89
CA PRO A 28 -26.48 -1.95 -5.00
C PRO A 28 -25.87 -0.64 -4.49
N VAL A 29 -24.62 -0.66 -4.00
CA VAL A 29 -23.92 0.51 -3.45
C VAL A 29 -23.72 1.58 -4.53
N ALA A 30 -23.63 1.19 -5.80
CA ALA A 30 -23.59 2.13 -6.93
C ALA A 30 -24.91 2.85 -7.18
N ALA A 31 -26.05 2.26 -6.78
CA ALA A 31 -27.37 2.86 -6.96
C ALA A 31 -27.67 3.93 -5.91
N LEU A 32 -26.93 3.94 -4.79
CA LEU A 32 -27.06 4.91 -3.72
C LEU A 32 -26.02 6.04 -3.92
N PRO A 33 -26.45 7.30 -4.14
CA PRO A 33 -25.54 8.39 -4.51
C PRO A 33 -24.50 8.74 -3.43
N GLU A 34 -24.89 8.75 -2.15
CA GLU A 34 -24.01 9.02 -1.01
C GLU A 34 -22.85 8.01 -0.89
N PRO A 35 -23.10 6.69 -0.76
CA PRO A 35 -22.02 5.72 -0.63
C PRO A 35 -21.24 5.52 -1.94
N ALA A 36 -21.85 5.74 -3.12
CA ALA A 36 -21.13 5.78 -4.38
C ALA A 36 -20.07 6.87 -4.40
N PHE A 37 -20.38 8.07 -3.89
CA PHE A 37 -19.43 9.17 -3.78
C PHE A 37 -18.29 8.84 -2.80
N ALA A 38 -18.64 8.32 -1.62
CA ALA A 38 -17.65 7.91 -0.62
C ALA A 38 -16.68 6.86 -1.15
N VAL A 39 -17.17 5.85 -1.89
CA VAL A 39 -16.30 4.83 -2.47
C VAL A 39 -15.35 5.42 -3.50
N LYS A 40 -15.82 6.30 -4.39
CA LYS A 40 -15.01 6.91 -5.45
C LYS A 40 -13.94 7.87 -4.93
N PHE A 41 -14.31 8.77 -4.02
CA PHE A 41 -13.46 9.89 -3.62
C PHE A 41 -12.71 9.67 -2.31
N VAL A 42 -13.10 8.67 -1.50
CA VAL A 42 -12.45 8.38 -0.22
C VAL A 42 -11.83 6.99 -0.23
N ILE A 43 -12.63 5.94 -0.45
CA ILE A 43 -12.14 4.56 -0.31
C ILE A 43 -11.16 4.18 -1.43
N LEU A 44 -11.49 4.47 -2.69
CA LEU A 44 -10.62 4.21 -3.84
C LEU A 44 -9.24 4.85 -3.66
N PRO A 45 -9.11 6.18 -3.43
CA PRO A 45 -7.80 6.79 -3.23
C PRO A 45 -7.08 6.29 -1.98
N ALA A 46 -7.79 5.99 -0.88
CA ALA A 46 -7.17 5.39 0.32
C ALA A 46 -6.60 3.99 0.04
N VAL A 47 -7.30 3.16 -0.74
CA VAL A 47 -6.84 1.84 -1.17
C VAL A 47 -5.63 1.97 -2.10
N VAL A 48 -5.67 2.89 -3.07
CA VAL A 48 -4.55 3.15 -3.98
C VAL A 48 -3.30 3.60 -3.20
N LEU A 49 -3.44 4.57 -2.29
CA LEU A 49 -2.32 5.05 -1.47
C LEU A 49 -1.72 3.96 -0.57
N SER A 50 -2.57 3.15 0.06
CA SER A 50 -2.11 2.03 0.90
C SER A 50 -1.42 0.93 0.09
N GLY A 51 -1.91 0.64 -1.13
CA GLY A 51 -1.26 -0.28 -2.07
C GLY A 51 0.09 0.26 -2.54
N PHE A 52 0.15 1.55 -2.87
CA PHE A 52 1.38 2.22 -3.26
C PHE A 52 2.41 2.20 -2.12
N TRP A 53 1.98 2.43 -0.87
CA TRP A 53 2.85 2.36 0.30
C TRP A 53 3.45 0.97 0.53
N LEU A 54 2.64 -0.09 0.36
CA LEU A 54 3.11 -1.47 0.44
C LEU A 54 4.16 -1.79 -0.63
N TRP A 55 3.99 -1.25 -1.84
CA TRP A 55 4.92 -1.44 -2.96
C TRP A 55 6.20 -0.61 -2.81
N LEU A 56 6.08 0.71 -2.62
CA LEU A 56 7.22 1.64 -2.52
C LEU A 56 8.10 1.32 -1.32
N GLY A 57 7.51 0.94 -0.18
CA GLY A 57 8.28 0.54 0.99
C GLY A 57 9.22 -0.65 0.69
N HIS A 58 8.76 -1.63 -0.09
CA HIS A 58 9.61 -2.75 -0.48
C HIS A 58 10.73 -2.29 -1.43
N TYR A 59 10.40 -1.44 -2.40
CA TYR A 59 11.35 -0.91 -3.37
C TYR A 59 12.46 -0.07 -2.70
N PHE A 60 12.11 0.80 -1.74
CA PHE A 60 13.07 1.62 -0.99
C PHE A 60 14.05 0.79 -0.17
N ARG A 61 13.57 -0.27 0.50
CA ARG A 61 14.45 -1.19 1.24
C ARG A 61 15.37 -1.98 0.31
N LYS A 62 14.87 -2.41 -0.85
CA LYS A 62 15.67 -3.10 -1.85
C LYS A 62 16.77 -2.17 -2.35
N TRP A 63 16.42 -0.93 -2.71
CA TRP A 63 17.35 0.09 -3.18
C TRP A 63 18.46 0.40 -2.16
N TRP A 64 18.12 0.61 -0.89
CA TRP A 64 19.11 0.82 0.18
C TRP A 64 20.03 -0.37 0.43
N ARG A 65 19.54 -1.61 0.30
CA ARG A 65 20.41 -2.80 0.36
C ARG A 65 21.44 -2.77 -0.77
N THR A 66 21.01 -2.56 -2.01
CA THR A 66 21.94 -2.46 -3.17
C THR A 66 22.94 -1.32 -3.04
N ALA A 67 22.52 -0.17 -2.50
CA ALA A 67 23.42 0.96 -2.26
C ALA A 67 24.50 0.62 -1.22
N LYS A 68 24.16 -0.08 -0.14
CA LYS A 68 25.11 -0.55 0.89
C LYS A 68 26.16 -1.54 0.35
N TRP A 69 25.76 -2.45 -0.53
CA TRP A 69 26.70 -3.39 -1.17
C TRP A 69 27.71 -2.68 -2.07
N ARG A 70 27.26 -1.62 -2.76
CA ARG A 70 28.11 -0.87 -3.67
C ARG A 70 29.21 -0.10 -2.95
N THR A 71 28.97 0.41 -1.74
CA THR A 71 29.98 1.11 -0.93
C THR A 71 30.89 0.18 -0.14
N ALA A 72 30.43 -1.00 0.28
CA ALA A 72 31.26 -1.97 0.99
C ALA A 72 32.37 -2.58 0.10
N LYS A 73 32.08 -2.78 -1.20
CA LYS A 73 33.01 -3.40 -2.16
C LYS A 73 34.25 -2.56 -2.47
N TRP A 74 34.19 -1.23 -2.32
CA TRP A 74 35.35 -0.35 -2.57
C TRP A 74 36.35 -0.31 -1.43
N ARG A 75 35.95 -0.71 -0.21
CA ARG A 75 36.81 -0.66 0.98
C ARG A 75 37.72 -1.90 1.14
N THR A 76 37.49 -2.95 0.36
CA THR A 76 38.26 -4.20 0.41
C THR A 76 39.27 -4.33 -0.74
N VAL A 77 39.41 -3.32 -1.60
CA VAL A 77 40.26 -3.34 -2.80
C VAL A 77 41.29 -2.19 -2.77
N SER A 78 41.46 -1.54 -1.62
CA SER A 78 42.43 -0.46 -1.35
C SER A 78 43.33 -0.87 -0.20
#